data_AF-A0A0Q8FA41-F1
#
_entry.id   AF-A0A0Q8FA41-F1
#
_cell.length_a   1.000
_cell.length_b   1.000
_cell.length_c   1.000
_cell.angle_alpha   90.00
_cell.angle_beta   90.00
_cell.angle_gamma   90.00
#
_symmetry.space_group_name_H-M   'P 1'
#
loop_
_entity.id
_entity.type
_entity.pdbx_description
1 polymer ?
#
loop_
_entity_poly.entity_id
_entity_poly.type
_entity_poly.pdbx_seq_one_letter_code
_entity_poly.pdbx_strand_id
1 'polypeptide(L)'
;MKKLLGMLLIGMSTTVVLTACDSGNKQAGGVDPATDSAAATPPAPVATVQPAAPEGLATPFAESALSMTVGGNCSLDAVNGSAVLEGKLQLKRGEPVVIGGWAADQAGVVPAQPQLVIHNDVAGYTAPLATGIERADVAAAMKNPALSKAGFESPLSLRDVPAGVYDLSVVVTGEAARRCPLNVLLTVTD
;
A
#
# COMPACT_ATOMS: atom_id res chain seq x y z
N MET A 1 41.03 -21.87 -11.17
CA MET A 1 42.20 -21.90 -10.26
C MET A 1 43.05 -20.64 -10.46
N LYS A 2 42.91 -19.66 -9.56
CA LYS A 2 43.93 -18.65 -9.25
C LYS A 2 43.77 -18.31 -7.76
N LYS A 3 44.81 -18.61 -6.99
CA LYS A 3 44.92 -18.38 -5.55
C LYS A 3 45.52 -16.99 -5.29
N LEU A 4 45.48 -16.63 -4.00
CA LEU A 4 46.20 -15.60 -3.22
C LEU A 4 45.40 -14.31 -2.96
N LEU A 5 45.50 -13.64 -1.82
CA LEU A 5 46.03 -13.90 -0.46
C LEU A 5 45.93 -12.56 0.29
N GLY A 6 45.52 -12.59 1.55
CA GLY A 6 45.87 -11.57 2.57
C GLY A 6 45.01 -10.29 2.56
N MET A 7 44.85 -9.57 3.66
CA MET A 7 45.36 -9.72 5.02
C MET A 7 44.56 -8.77 5.93
N LEU A 8 44.40 -9.20 7.18
CA LEU A 8 43.86 -8.56 8.38
C LEU A 8 44.18 -7.05 8.58
N LEU A 9 43.24 -6.28 9.18
CA LEU A 9 43.43 -5.12 10.08
C LEU A 9 42.04 -4.68 10.64
N ILE A 10 41.63 -5.14 11.83
CA ILE A 10 41.64 -4.43 13.14
C ILE A 10 40.93 -3.05 13.16
N GLY A 11 39.75 -3.04 13.78
CA GLY A 11 39.40 -2.13 14.89
C GLY A 11 38.78 -0.75 14.59
N MET A 12 37.55 -0.52 15.08
CA MET A 12 37.31 0.44 16.17
C MET A 12 35.84 0.40 16.62
N SER A 13 35.63 0.04 17.90
CA SER A 13 34.37 0.22 18.61
C SER A 13 34.21 1.68 19.04
N THR A 14 33.07 2.28 18.76
CA THR A 14 32.63 3.53 19.39
C THR A 14 31.26 3.33 20.03
N THR A 15 31.29 3.26 21.35
CA THR A 15 30.15 3.30 22.26
C THR A 15 29.55 4.71 22.25
N VAL A 16 28.26 4.85 21.94
CA VAL A 16 27.52 6.10 22.16
C VAL A 16 26.65 5.94 23.41
N VAL A 17 26.79 6.90 24.31
CA VAL A 17 26.25 6.95 25.67
C VAL A 17 24.78 7.40 25.64
N LEU A 18 23.91 6.72 26.39
CA LEU A 18 22.54 7.16 26.67
C LEU A 18 22.57 8.34 27.66
N THR A 19 22.00 9.49 27.28
CA THR A 19 21.60 10.55 28.22
C THR A 19 20.10 10.45 28.48
N ALA A 20 19.77 9.96 29.67
CA ALA A 20 18.46 10.06 30.30
C ALA A 20 18.52 11.13 31.40
N CYS A 21 17.61 12.10 31.37
CA CYS A 21 17.22 13.01 32.46
C CYS A 21 15.96 13.74 31.97
N ASP A 22 15.00 14.15 32.76
CA ASP A 22 14.58 13.90 34.14
C ASP A 22 13.26 14.67 34.29
N SER A 23 12.37 14.20 35.16
CA SER A 23 11.01 14.70 35.29
C SER A 23 10.96 16.07 35.99
N GLY A 24 10.17 17.02 35.47
CA GLY A 24 10.02 18.32 36.11
C GLY A 24 8.77 19.09 35.69
N ASN A 25 7.57 18.50 35.81
CA ASN A 25 6.32 19.23 35.60
C ASN A 25 5.96 20.05 36.86
N LYS A 26 6.27 21.34 36.85
CA LYS A 26 5.81 22.28 37.88
C LYS A 26 4.37 22.72 37.60
N GLN A 27 3.48 22.23 38.45
CA GLN A 27 2.12 22.70 38.60
C GLN A 27 2.11 24.10 39.23
N ALA A 28 1.44 25.05 38.58
CA ALA A 28 1.02 26.30 39.19
C ALA A 28 -0.48 26.46 38.92
N GLY A 29 -1.28 26.19 39.95
CA GLY A 29 -2.68 26.56 39.99
C GLY A 29 -2.82 28.02 40.37
N GLY A 30 -3.75 28.69 39.71
CA GLY A 30 -4.30 29.99 40.10
C GLY A 30 -5.74 29.99 39.61
N VAL A 31 -6.67 29.84 40.54
CA VAL A 31 -8.12 29.83 40.32
C VAL A 31 -8.67 31.24 40.47
N ASP A 32 -9.49 31.67 39.52
CA ASP A 32 -10.52 32.69 39.73
C ASP A 32 -11.90 32.03 39.59
N PRO A 33 -12.86 32.30 40.48
CA PRO A 33 -14.23 31.82 40.35
C PRO A 33 -15.14 32.92 39.79
N ALA A 34 -15.89 32.61 38.73
CA ALA A 34 -17.15 33.29 38.47
C ALA A 34 -18.10 32.35 37.73
N THR A 35 -19.14 32.00 38.48
CA THR A 35 -20.42 31.44 38.10
C THR A 35 -20.93 31.95 36.75
N ASP A 36 -21.31 31.03 35.86
CA ASP A 36 -22.57 31.22 35.15
C ASP A 36 -23.26 29.89 34.85
N SER A 37 -24.53 29.88 35.20
CA SER A 37 -25.43 28.74 35.13
C SER A 37 -26.08 28.73 33.75
N ALA A 38 -25.57 27.90 32.84
CA ALA A 38 -26.30 27.51 31.63
C ALA A 38 -26.63 26.03 31.72
N ALA A 39 -27.93 25.73 31.88
CA ALA A 39 -28.46 24.38 31.84
C ALA A 39 -28.10 23.73 30.49
N ALA A 40 -27.19 22.75 30.53
CA ALA A 40 -26.84 21.96 29.37
C ALA A 40 -28.04 21.11 28.95
N THR A 41 -28.59 21.42 27.77
CA THR A 41 -29.50 20.50 27.07
C THR A 41 -28.70 19.22 26.75
N PRO A 42 -29.22 18.01 27.00
CA PRO A 42 -28.51 16.79 26.62
C PRO A 42 -28.18 16.85 25.13
N PRO A 43 -26.91 16.64 24.72
CA PRO A 43 -26.60 16.53 23.30
C PRO A 43 -27.43 15.40 22.72
N ALA A 44 -28.14 15.68 21.63
CA ALA A 44 -28.80 14.67 20.83
C ALA A 44 -27.77 13.56 20.51
N PRO A 45 -28.18 12.28 20.50
CA PRO A 45 -27.26 11.19 20.18
C PRO A 45 -26.63 11.49 18.83
N VAL A 46 -25.31 11.69 18.83
CA VAL A 46 -24.52 11.85 17.61
C VAL A 46 -24.73 10.55 16.84
N ALA A 47 -25.50 10.63 15.75
CA ALA A 47 -25.62 9.52 14.83
C ALA A 47 -24.20 9.11 14.43
N THR A 48 -23.80 7.91 14.80
CA THR A 48 -22.60 7.28 14.28
C THR A 48 -22.73 7.29 12.76
N VAL A 49 -21.95 8.15 12.10
CA VAL A 49 -21.81 8.09 10.65
C VAL A 49 -21.16 6.76 10.37
N GLN A 50 -21.97 5.77 10.01
CA GLN A 50 -21.47 4.49 9.56
C GLN A 50 -20.65 4.76 8.30
N PRO A 51 -19.36 4.40 8.26
CA PRO A 51 -18.56 4.57 7.05
C PRO A 51 -19.30 3.92 5.89
N ALA A 52 -19.48 4.67 4.80
CA ALA A 52 -19.97 4.09 3.55
C ALA A 52 -19.08 2.88 3.21
N ALA A 53 -19.70 1.76 2.81
CA ALA A 53 -18.97 0.59 2.36
C ALA A 53 -17.93 1.01 1.30
N PRO A 54 -16.68 0.53 1.37
CA PRO A 54 -15.63 1.05 0.50
C PRO A 54 -15.98 0.78 -0.97
N GLU A 55 -16.02 1.86 -1.74
CA GLU A 55 -15.96 1.82 -3.19
C GLU A 55 -14.61 1.19 -3.58
N GLY A 56 -14.66 -0.07 -4.00
CA GLY A 56 -13.52 -0.90 -4.41
C GLY A 56 -13.97 -2.05 -5.29
N LEU A 57 -15.11 -1.87 -5.96
CA LEU A 57 -15.68 -2.87 -6.85
C LEU A 57 -14.75 -3.03 -8.05
N ALA A 58 -14.35 -4.26 -8.31
CA ALA A 58 -13.67 -4.59 -9.55
C ALA A 58 -14.66 -4.38 -10.71
N THR A 59 -14.49 -3.32 -11.51
CA THR A 59 -15.40 -3.00 -12.64
C THR A 59 -14.88 -3.60 -13.94
N PRO A 60 -15.75 -4.04 -14.87
CA PRO A 60 -15.30 -4.58 -16.16
C PRO A 60 -14.33 -3.63 -16.87
N PHE A 61 -13.22 -4.19 -17.33
CA PHE A 61 -12.14 -3.50 -18.02
C PHE A 61 -12.13 -3.89 -19.50
N ALA A 62 -11.86 -2.95 -20.38
CA ALA A 62 -11.79 -3.22 -21.81
C ALA A 62 -10.67 -4.23 -22.10
N GLU A 63 -11.01 -5.29 -22.84
CA GLU A 63 -10.10 -6.39 -23.22
C GLU A 63 -8.87 -5.88 -24.00
N SER A 64 -9.03 -4.79 -24.76
CA SER A 64 -7.93 -4.11 -25.46
C SER A 64 -6.85 -3.59 -24.51
N ALA A 65 -7.20 -3.31 -23.26
CA ALA A 65 -6.25 -2.88 -22.26
C ALA A 65 -5.51 -4.07 -21.58
N LEU A 66 -5.94 -5.31 -21.83
CA LEU A 66 -5.11 -6.50 -21.54
C LEU A 66 -3.98 -6.68 -22.55
N SER A 67 -4.14 -6.11 -23.75
CA SER A 67 -3.09 -6.07 -24.79
C SER A 67 -2.06 -4.95 -24.59
N MET A 68 -2.08 -4.29 -23.43
CA MET A 68 -1.11 -3.24 -23.09
C MET A 68 0.31 -3.78 -23.02
N THR A 69 1.26 -2.96 -23.48
CA THR A 69 2.68 -3.28 -23.34
C THR A 69 3.05 -3.43 -21.87
N VAL A 70 3.78 -4.50 -21.57
CA VAL A 70 4.35 -4.73 -20.24
C VAL A 70 5.42 -3.68 -19.95
N GLY A 71 5.40 -3.09 -18.76
CA GLY A 71 6.40 -2.10 -18.35
C GLY A 71 6.15 -1.54 -16.95
N GLY A 72 7.07 -0.70 -16.50
CA GLY A 72 7.13 -0.24 -15.10
C GLY A 72 7.75 -1.26 -14.16
N ASN A 73 7.73 -0.95 -12.87
CA ASN A 73 8.19 -1.83 -11.80
C ASN A 73 7.18 -1.82 -10.66
N CYS A 74 6.80 -2.98 -10.16
CA CYS A 74 5.80 -3.10 -9.11
C CYS A 74 5.99 -4.40 -8.33
N SER A 75 5.43 -4.42 -7.12
CA SER A 75 5.41 -5.60 -6.27
C SER A 75 4.11 -5.67 -5.49
N LEU A 76 3.65 -6.90 -5.25
CA LEU A 76 2.65 -7.21 -4.25
C LEU A 76 3.38 -7.62 -2.97
N ASP A 77 3.22 -6.85 -1.91
CA ASP A 77 3.94 -7.09 -0.66
C ASP A 77 3.03 -7.72 0.39
N ALA A 78 1.78 -7.26 0.49
CA ALA A 78 0.85 -7.70 1.53
C ALA A 78 -0.60 -7.81 1.07
N VAL A 79 -1.33 -8.71 1.71
CA VAL A 79 -2.78 -8.84 1.63
C VAL A 79 -3.34 -8.85 3.04
N ASN A 80 -4.29 -7.96 3.32
CA ASN A 80 -4.86 -7.77 4.66
C ASN A 80 -3.78 -7.60 5.75
N GLY A 81 -2.72 -6.86 5.43
CA GLY A 81 -1.58 -6.60 6.31
C GLY A 81 -0.60 -7.77 6.49
N SER A 82 -0.86 -8.93 5.88
CA SER A 82 0.01 -10.11 5.95
C SER A 82 0.87 -10.23 4.69
N ALA A 83 2.16 -10.55 4.85
CA ALA A 83 3.09 -10.68 3.75
C ALA A 83 2.71 -11.81 2.77
N VAL A 84 2.88 -11.59 1.48
CA VAL A 84 2.65 -12.60 0.43
C VAL A 84 3.98 -13.29 0.09
N LEU A 85 4.07 -14.61 0.29
CA LEU A 85 5.35 -15.34 0.18
C LEU A 85 5.43 -16.35 -0.98
N GLU A 86 4.33 -16.66 -1.68
CA GLU A 86 4.29 -17.86 -2.54
C GLU A 86 3.75 -17.64 -3.97
N GLY A 87 3.60 -16.39 -4.43
CA GLY A 87 3.13 -16.10 -5.79
C GLY A 87 1.74 -16.64 -6.13
N LYS A 88 1.01 -17.15 -5.12
CA LYS A 88 -0.37 -17.60 -5.20
C LYS A 88 -1.16 -16.91 -4.12
N LEU A 89 -2.36 -16.48 -4.47
CA LEU A 89 -3.27 -15.80 -3.58
C LEU A 89 -4.65 -16.41 -3.74
N GLN A 90 -5.31 -16.78 -2.65
CA GLN A 90 -6.71 -17.23 -2.68
C GLN A 90 -7.57 -16.22 -1.94
N LEU A 91 -8.57 -15.67 -2.61
CA LEU A 91 -9.52 -14.72 -2.03
C LEU A 91 -10.95 -15.17 -2.28
N LYS A 92 -11.80 -14.95 -1.29
CA LYS A 92 -13.21 -15.30 -1.37
C LYS A 92 -14.04 -14.12 -1.85
N ARG A 93 -15.03 -14.37 -2.71
CA ARG A 93 -15.98 -13.34 -3.13
C ARG A 93 -16.78 -12.82 -1.95
N GLY A 94 -17.08 -11.52 -1.99
CA GLY A 94 -17.88 -10.84 -0.97
C GLY A 94 -17.11 -10.53 0.32
N GLU A 95 -15.87 -11.01 0.48
CA GLU A 95 -15.00 -10.58 1.58
C GLU A 95 -14.25 -9.30 1.19
N PRO A 96 -14.16 -8.31 2.10
CA PRO A 96 -13.34 -7.14 1.87
C PRO A 96 -11.86 -7.53 1.93
N VAL A 97 -11.08 -7.04 0.97
CA VAL A 97 -9.64 -7.29 0.89
C VAL A 97 -8.91 -5.96 0.75
N VAL A 98 -7.74 -5.85 1.36
CA VAL A 98 -6.81 -4.74 1.12
C VAL A 98 -5.51 -5.33 0.58
N ILE A 99 -5.11 -4.87 -0.59
CA ILE A 99 -3.87 -5.26 -1.26
C ILE A 99 -2.87 -4.11 -1.12
N GLY A 100 -1.66 -4.41 -0.65
CA GLY A 100 -0.60 -3.44 -0.42
C GLY A 100 0.68 -3.80 -1.18
N GLY A 101 1.39 -2.80 -1.67
CA GLY A 101 2.60 -3.00 -2.46
C GLY A 101 3.30 -1.70 -2.81
N TRP A 102 4.04 -1.70 -3.91
CA TRP A 102 4.60 -0.49 -4.51
C TRP A 102 4.55 -0.52 -6.03
N ALA A 103 4.55 0.67 -6.65
CA ALA A 103 4.57 0.81 -8.09
C ALA A 103 5.40 2.03 -8.54
N ALA A 104 6.08 1.86 -9.66
CA ALA A 104 6.82 2.87 -10.40
C ALA A 104 6.52 2.72 -11.89
N ASP A 105 6.40 3.83 -12.61
CA ASP A 105 6.28 3.81 -14.07
C ASP A 105 7.62 3.51 -14.75
N GLN A 106 7.63 3.55 -16.09
CA GLN A 106 8.82 3.30 -16.90
C GLN A 106 9.92 4.36 -16.67
N ALA A 107 9.55 5.58 -16.28
CA ALA A 107 10.48 6.68 -16.01
C ALA A 107 11.05 6.62 -14.59
N GLY A 108 10.61 5.66 -13.76
CA GLY A 108 11.01 5.56 -12.36
C GLY A 108 10.35 6.62 -11.48
N VAL A 109 9.11 7.01 -11.82
CA VAL A 109 8.30 7.95 -11.04
C VAL A 109 7.11 7.21 -10.44
N VAL A 110 6.65 7.68 -9.27
CA VAL A 110 5.41 7.19 -8.66
C VAL A 110 4.23 7.52 -9.59
N PRO A 111 3.46 6.53 -10.07
CA PRO A 111 2.33 6.79 -10.96
C PRO A 111 1.28 7.65 -10.25
N ALA A 112 0.73 8.66 -10.94
CA ALA A 112 -0.22 9.58 -10.32
C ALA A 112 -1.63 8.97 -10.11
N GLN A 113 -2.07 8.13 -11.06
CA GLN A 113 -3.40 7.50 -11.04
C GLN A 113 -3.32 6.05 -11.54
N PRO A 114 -2.59 5.18 -10.83
CA PRO A 114 -2.55 3.77 -11.18
C PRO A 114 -3.88 3.07 -10.90
N GLN A 115 -4.10 1.95 -11.57
CA GLN A 115 -5.23 1.06 -11.30
C GLN A 115 -4.75 -0.36 -11.03
N LEU A 116 -5.37 -1.04 -10.07
CA LEU A 116 -5.21 -2.48 -9.93
C LEU A 116 -6.05 -3.16 -11.01
N VAL A 117 -5.49 -4.16 -11.68
CA VAL A 117 -6.17 -4.95 -12.71
C VAL A 117 -6.15 -6.42 -12.34
N ILE A 118 -7.31 -7.05 -12.31
CA ILE A 118 -7.54 -8.49 -12.17
C ILE A 118 -7.98 -9.00 -13.53
N HIS A 119 -7.30 -9.96 -14.12
CA HIS A 119 -7.63 -10.38 -15.48
C HIS A 119 -7.25 -11.82 -15.77
N ASN A 120 -7.86 -12.36 -16.81
CA ASN A 120 -7.46 -13.60 -17.47
C ASN A 120 -7.69 -13.43 -18.98
N ASP A 121 -7.62 -14.53 -19.74
CA ASP A 121 -7.81 -14.51 -21.20
C ASP A 121 -9.24 -14.18 -21.65
N VAL A 122 -10.21 -14.06 -20.73
CA VAL A 122 -11.64 -13.89 -21.04
C VAL A 122 -12.20 -12.56 -20.51
N ALA A 123 -11.69 -12.08 -19.37
CA ALA A 123 -12.22 -10.90 -18.71
C ALA A 123 -11.13 -10.13 -17.96
N GLY A 124 -11.30 -8.82 -17.88
CA GLY A 124 -10.51 -7.93 -17.03
C GLY A 124 -11.41 -7.12 -16.12
N TYR A 125 -10.90 -6.76 -14.95
CA TYR A 125 -11.55 -5.92 -13.97
C TYR A 125 -10.57 -4.92 -13.38
N THR A 126 -11.01 -3.71 -13.05
CA THR A 126 -10.17 -2.70 -12.38
C THR A 126 -10.70 -2.30 -11.01
N ALA A 127 -9.77 -2.04 -10.09
CA ALA A 127 -10.06 -1.42 -8.80
C ALA A 127 -9.19 -0.16 -8.59
N PRO A 128 -9.69 0.84 -7.84
CA PRO A 128 -8.90 2.01 -7.46
C PRO A 128 -7.64 1.61 -6.70
N LEU A 129 -6.52 2.29 -6.98
CA LEU A 129 -5.25 2.07 -6.30
C LEU A 129 -4.65 3.45 -5.97
N ALA A 130 -4.42 3.71 -4.69
CA ALA A 130 -3.88 4.97 -4.23
C ALA A 130 -2.41 4.81 -3.85
N THR A 131 -1.54 5.63 -4.44
CA THR A 131 -0.13 5.72 -4.09
C THR A 131 0.13 6.81 -3.06
N GLY A 132 1.36 6.90 -2.56
CA GLY A 132 1.79 7.95 -1.63
C GLY A 132 2.28 7.42 -0.29
N ILE A 133 2.22 6.10 -0.09
CA ILE A 133 2.67 5.45 1.14
C ILE A 133 4.19 5.37 1.15
N GLU A 134 4.78 5.69 2.30
CA GLU A 134 6.24 5.73 2.50
C GLU A 134 6.88 4.35 2.29
N ARG A 135 7.93 4.33 1.46
CA ARG A 135 8.71 3.19 1.00
C ARG A 135 10.17 3.58 0.78
N ALA A 136 10.82 4.03 1.85
CA ALA A 136 12.26 4.35 1.82
C ALA A 136 13.13 3.15 1.44
N ASP A 137 12.68 1.93 1.74
CA ASP A 137 13.29 0.67 1.31
C ASP A 137 13.32 0.53 -0.22
N VAL A 138 12.22 0.87 -0.89
CA VAL A 138 12.12 0.85 -2.37
C VAL A 138 13.04 1.91 -2.96
N ALA A 139 13.00 3.13 -2.42
CA ALA A 139 13.89 4.20 -2.89
C ALA A 139 15.37 3.82 -2.77
N ALA A 140 15.77 3.17 -1.67
CA ALA A 140 17.13 2.69 -1.46
C ALA A 140 17.49 1.54 -2.42
N ALA A 141 16.63 0.54 -2.54
CA ALA A 141 16.86 -0.63 -3.40
C ALA A 141 16.96 -0.25 -4.88
N MET A 142 16.09 0.66 -5.33
CA MET A 142 16.05 1.16 -6.70
C MET A 142 17.05 2.30 -6.95
N LYS A 143 17.75 2.77 -5.91
CA LYS A 143 18.65 3.94 -5.94
C LYS A 143 17.98 5.19 -6.54
N ASN A 144 16.71 5.39 -6.21
CA ASN A 144 15.89 6.47 -6.74
C ASN A 144 15.05 7.12 -5.63
N PRO A 145 15.42 8.32 -5.17
CA PRO A 145 14.70 9.00 -4.09
C PRO A 145 13.26 9.40 -4.47
N ALA A 146 12.94 9.53 -5.77
CA ALA A 146 11.57 9.83 -6.21
C ALA A 146 10.57 8.72 -5.85
N LEU A 147 11.06 7.52 -5.54
CA LEU A 147 10.24 6.36 -5.17
C LEU A 147 10.01 6.24 -3.66
N SER A 148 10.37 7.25 -2.84
CA SER A 148 10.15 7.19 -1.40
C SER A 148 8.67 7.07 -1.03
N LYS A 149 7.75 7.46 -1.93
CA LYS A 149 6.31 7.36 -1.76
C LYS A 149 5.64 6.42 -2.77
N ALA A 150 6.40 5.44 -3.27
CA ALA A 150 5.92 4.48 -4.26
C ALA A 150 4.93 3.45 -3.69
N GLY A 151 4.74 3.41 -2.38
CA GLY A 151 3.83 2.48 -1.74
C GLY A 151 2.38 2.77 -2.10
N PHE A 152 1.58 1.72 -2.19
CA PHE A 152 0.15 1.80 -2.43
C PHE A 152 -0.64 0.87 -1.51
N GLU A 153 -1.91 1.22 -1.35
CA GLU A 153 -2.97 0.33 -0.88
C GLU A 153 -4.16 0.40 -1.84
N SER A 154 -4.83 -0.73 -2.02
CA SER A 154 -6.02 -0.85 -2.86
C SER A 154 -7.07 -1.66 -2.10
N PRO A 155 -8.17 -1.03 -1.64
CA PRO A 155 -9.33 -1.77 -1.18
C PRO A 155 -9.97 -2.47 -2.37
N LEU A 156 -10.20 -3.77 -2.23
CA LEU A 156 -10.69 -4.64 -3.28
C LEU A 156 -11.93 -5.38 -2.81
N SER A 157 -12.96 -5.37 -3.66
CA SER A 157 -14.14 -6.23 -3.56
C SER A 157 -14.25 -7.10 -4.80
N LEU A 158 -14.27 -8.42 -4.58
CA LEU A 158 -14.40 -9.45 -5.61
C LEU A 158 -15.85 -9.89 -5.85
N ARG A 159 -16.83 -9.16 -5.32
CA ARG A 159 -18.25 -9.54 -5.35
C ARG A 159 -18.74 -9.83 -6.78
N ASP A 160 -18.30 -9.03 -7.74
CA ASP A 160 -18.72 -9.12 -9.16
C ASP A 160 -17.67 -9.80 -10.06
N VAL A 161 -16.61 -10.37 -9.46
CA VAL A 161 -15.59 -11.14 -10.17
C VAL A 161 -15.97 -12.62 -10.09
N PRO A 162 -16.25 -13.32 -11.21
CA PRO A 162 -16.55 -14.75 -11.20
C PRO A 162 -15.44 -15.58 -10.53
N ALA A 163 -15.82 -16.70 -9.94
CA ALA A 163 -14.83 -17.64 -9.43
C ALA A 163 -13.94 -18.14 -10.57
N GLY A 164 -12.64 -18.29 -10.30
CA GLY A 164 -11.67 -18.60 -11.35
C GLY A 164 -10.25 -18.21 -10.98
N VAL A 165 -9.37 -18.31 -11.97
CA VAL A 165 -7.94 -17.98 -11.84
C VAL A 165 -7.65 -16.72 -12.67
N TYR A 166 -6.90 -15.81 -12.08
CA TYR A 166 -6.59 -14.50 -12.63
C TYR A 166 -5.14 -14.11 -12.36
N ASP A 167 -4.59 -13.30 -13.25
CA ASP A 167 -3.37 -12.53 -13.05
C ASP A 167 -3.70 -11.18 -12.41
N LEU A 168 -2.79 -10.72 -11.55
CA LEU A 168 -2.82 -9.37 -10.98
C LEU A 168 -1.78 -8.48 -11.65
N SER A 169 -2.16 -7.24 -11.92
CA SER A 169 -1.27 -6.22 -12.47
C SER A 169 -1.63 -4.84 -11.95
N VAL A 170 -0.68 -3.91 -12.02
CA VAL A 170 -0.93 -2.48 -11.88
C VAL A 170 -0.83 -1.84 -13.26
N VAL A 171 -1.88 -1.15 -13.69
CA VAL A 171 -1.76 -0.25 -14.84
C VAL A 171 -1.17 1.06 -14.36
N VAL A 172 -0.02 1.42 -14.90
CA VAL A 172 0.69 2.67 -14.60
C VAL A 172 0.55 3.62 -15.78
N THR A 173 0.20 4.88 -15.48
CA THR A 173 0.04 5.94 -16.46
C THR A 173 1.28 6.83 -16.45
N GLY A 174 2.00 6.82 -17.57
CA GLY A 174 3.10 7.75 -17.90
C GLY A 174 2.85 8.37 -19.27
N GLU A 175 3.88 8.48 -20.13
CA GLU A 175 3.71 8.91 -21.53
C GLU A 175 2.76 7.99 -22.32
N ALA A 176 2.76 6.70 -21.99
CA ALA A 176 1.81 5.72 -22.45
C ALA A 176 1.45 4.79 -21.29
N ALA A 177 0.20 4.32 -21.26
CA ALA A 177 -0.25 3.40 -20.24
C ALA A 177 0.46 2.04 -20.42
N ARG A 178 0.98 1.48 -19.33
CA ARG A 178 1.71 0.20 -19.31
C ARG A 178 1.12 -0.71 -18.23
N ARG A 179 1.17 -2.01 -18.48
CA ARG A 179 0.79 -3.03 -17.49
C ARG A 179 2.04 -3.51 -16.76
N CYS A 180 2.07 -3.34 -15.45
CA CYS A 180 3.09 -3.90 -14.59
C CYS A 180 2.56 -5.19 -13.93
N PRO A 181 3.07 -6.39 -14.28
CA PRO A 181 2.63 -7.64 -13.68
C PRO A 181 3.10 -7.76 -12.24
N LEU A 182 2.18 -8.08 -11.33
CA LEU A 182 2.50 -8.33 -9.91
C LEU A 182 3.03 -9.76 -9.69
N ASN A 183 3.07 -10.59 -10.74
CA ASN A 183 3.59 -11.96 -10.75
C ASN A 183 2.96 -12.86 -9.66
N VAL A 184 1.66 -12.68 -9.42
CA VAL A 184 0.86 -13.50 -8.52
C VAL A 184 -0.36 -14.03 -9.26
N LEU A 185 -0.67 -15.30 -9.00
CA LEU A 185 -1.87 -15.96 -9.50
C LEU A 185 -2.95 -15.91 -8.42
N LEU A 186 -4.02 -15.18 -8.71
CA LEU A 186 -5.17 -15.01 -7.84
C LEU A 186 -6.23 -16.07 -8.18
N THR A 187 -6.57 -16.91 -7.21
CA THR A 187 -7.76 -17.77 -7.26
C THR A 187 -8.90 -17.08 -6.51
N VAL A 188 -9.99 -16.81 -7.22
CA VAL A 188 -11.25 -16.30 -6.66
C VAL A 188 -12.18 -17.49 -6.38
N THR A 189 -12.65 -17.60 -5.13
CA THR A 189 -13.56 -18.67 -4.69
C THR A 189 -14.91 -18.13 -4.23
N ASP A 190 -15.93 -18.98 -4.19
CA ASP A 190 -17.27 -18.66 -3.68
C ASP A 190 -17.34 -18.47 -2.15
#